data_AF-A0A0P9E6L1-F1
#
_entry.id   AF-A0A0P9E6L1-F1
#
_cell.length_a   1.000
_cell.length_b   1.000
_cell.length_c   1.000
_cell.angle_alpha   90.00
_cell.angle_beta   90.00
_cell.angle_gamma   90.00
#
_symmetry.space_group_name_H-M   'P 1'
#
loop_
_entity.id
_entity.type
_entity.pdbx_description
1 polymer ?
#
loop_
_entity_poly.entity_id
_entity_poly.type
_entity_poly.pdbx_seq_one_letter_code
_entity_poly.pdbx_strand_id
1 'polypeptide(L)'
;MAESAAILNPDKRVFLPSQGARCPMAQMLPYESVRMWKSKHKNIPIVLYVNTLAEAKAECDVCCTSANAVKIVESLNSDVVLFGPDHNLAWHVQQ
;
A
#
# COMPACT_ATOMS: atom_id res chain seq x y z
N MET A 1 1.84 -8.70 5.54
CA MET A 1 3.17 -8.67 6.20
C MET A 1 4.02 -9.87 5.83
N ALA A 2 3.59 -11.12 6.06
CA ALA A 2 4.34 -12.31 5.62
C ALA A 2 4.65 -12.30 4.12
N GLU A 3 3.69 -11.92 3.29
CA GLU A 3 3.92 -11.71 1.85
C GLU A 3 5.00 -10.65 1.57
N SER A 4 5.01 -9.52 2.28
CA SER A 4 6.07 -8.51 2.16
C SER A 4 7.45 -9.08 2.51
N ALA A 5 7.54 -9.92 3.55
CA ALA A 5 8.78 -10.60 3.90
C ALA A 5 9.23 -11.56 2.78
N ALA A 6 8.30 -12.27 2.14
CA ALA A 6 8.58 -13.15 1.01
C ALA A 6 9.01 -12.38 -0.25
N ILE A 7 8.35 -11.25 -0.55
CA ILE A 7 8.72 -10.34 -1.65
C ILE A 7 10.18 -9.87 -1.49
N LEU A 8 10.58 -9.50 -0.26
CA LEU A 8 11.94 -9.03 0.03
C LEU A 8 12.98 -10.16 0.14
N ASN A 9 12.54 -11.42 0.21
CA ASN A 9 13.42 -12.58 0.39
C ASN A 9 13.00 -13.72 -0.54
N PRO A 10 13.10 -13.54 -1.87
CA PRO A 10 12.54 -14.48 -2.85
C PRO A 10 13.08 -15.91 -2.71
N ASP A 11 14.34 -16.05 -2.28
CA ASP A 11 15.01 -17.35 -2.14
C ASP A 11 14.87 -17.98 -0.74
N LYS A 12 14.22 -17.29 0.20
CA LYS A 12 14.03 -17.80 1.56
C LYS A 12 12.62 -18.34 1.75
N ARG A 13 12.51 -19.39 2.56
CA ARG A 13 11.21 -19.90 3.00
C ARG A 13 10.66 -19.01 4.11
N VAL A 14 9.51 -18.38 3.86
CA VAL A 14 8.76 -17.59 4.84
C VAL A 14 7.58 -18.41 5.34
N PHE A 15 7.42 -18.50 6.66
CA PHE A 15 6.36 -19.28 7.31
C PHE A 15 5.31 -18.37 7.93
N LEU A 16 4.04 -18.67 7.64
CA LEU A 16 2.88 -18.07 8.31
C LEU A 16 2.16 -19.17 9.11
N PRO A 17 2.24 -19.18 10.46
CA PRO A 17 1.70 -20.28 11.27
C PRO A 17 0.20 -20.50 11.14
N SER A 18 -0.57 -19.46 10.81
CA SER A 18 -2.01 -19.54 10.60
C SER A 18 -2.41 -18.77 9.35
N GLN A 19 -3.02 -19.48 8.39
CA GLN A 19 -3.54 -18.88 7.15
C GLN A 19 -4.70 -17.89 7.39
N GLY A 20 -5.30 -17.93 8.59
CA GLY A 20 -6.34 -17.00 9.04
C GLY A 20 -5.80 -15.68 9.60
N ALA A 21 -4.48 -15.55 9.83
CA ALA A 21 -3.87 -14.32 10.32
C ALA A 21 -3.78 -13.25 9.21
N ARG A 22 -4.93 -12.67 8.87
CA ARG A 22 -5.13 -11.71 7.78
C ARG A 22 -5.50 -10.33 8.35
N CYS A 23 -5.23 -9.29 7.57
CA CYS A 23 -5.70 -7.95 7.87
C CYS A 23 -7.01 -7.69 7.10
N PRO A 24 -8.16 -7.51 7.78
CA PRO A 24 -9.42 -7.21 7.10
C PRO A 24 -9.34 -5.94 6.25
N MET A 25 -8.64 -4.91 6.74
CA MET A 25 -8.46 -3.64 6.03
C MET A 25 -7.68 -3.81 4.71
N ALA A 26 -6.71 -4.72 4.66
CA ALA A 26 -5.99 -5.01 3.41
C ALA A 26 -6.91 -5.58 2.32
N GLN A 27 -7.98 -6.28 2.70
CA GLN A 27 -8.97 -6.85 1.77
C GLN A 27 -9.96 -5.79 1.25
N MET A 28 -10.02 -4.61 1.87
CA MET A 28 -10.91 -3.52 1.44
C MET A 28 -10.45 -2.84 0.15
N LEU A 29 -9.20 -3.07 -0.28
CA LEU A 29 -8.61 -2.47 -1.48
C LEU A 29 -8.02 -3.57 -2.39
N PRO A 30 -8.86 -4.20 -3.23
CA PRO A 30 -8.39 -5.15 -4.23
C PRO A 30 -7.60 -4.44 -5.35
N TYR A 31 -6.71 -5.16 -6.04
CA TYR A 31 -5.82 -4.55 -7.03
C TYR A 31 -6.57 -3.94 -8.22
N GLU A 32 -7.74 -4.47 -8.57
CA GLU A 32 -8.61 -3.93 -9.63
C GLU A 32 -9.04 -2.50 -9.32
N SER A 33 -9.34 -2.21 -8.04
CA SER A 33 -9.67 -0.85 -7.60
C SER A 33 -8.46 0.08 -7.78
N VAL A 34 -7.26 -0.36 -7.40
CA VAL A 34 -6.03 0.43 -7.58
C VAL A 34 -5.78 0.71 -9.05
N ARG A 35 -5.87 -0.32 -9.91
CA ARG A 35 -5.66 -0.20 -11.35
C ARG A 35 -6.71 0.71 -12.00
N MET A 36 -7.97 0.62 -11.57
CA MET A 36 -9.04 1.50 -12.01
C MET A 36 -8.73 2.97 -11.66
N TRP A 37 -8.32 3.26 -10.43
CA TRP A 37 -7.92 4.62 -10.03
C TRP A 37 -6.70 5.12 -10.78
N LYS A 38 -5.67 4.27 -10.96
CA LYS A 38 -4.48 4.55 -11.78
C LYS A 38 -4.85 4.96 -13.21
N SER A 39 -5.81 4.28 -13.81
CA SER A 39 -6.28 4.60 -15.18
C SER A 39 -7.05 5.92 -15.27
N LYS A 40 -7.83 6.27 -14.24
CA LYS A 40 -8.60 7.52 -14.17
C LYS A 40 -7.72 8.74 -13.87
N HIS A 41 -6.68 8.55 -13.06
CA HIS A 41 -5.81 9.61 -12.57
C HIS A 41 -4.37 9.39 -13.03
N LYS A 42 -4.13 9.65 -14.32
CA LYS A 42 -2.78 9.53 -14.90
C LYS A 42 -1.82 10.53 -14.26
N ASN A 43 -0.58 10.10 -14.03
CA ASN A 43 0.50 10.90 -13.45
C ASN A 43 0.27 11.36 -12.00
N ILE A 44 -0.67 10.77 -11.27
CA ILE A 44 -0.82 10.98 -9.82
C ILE A 44 -0.11 9.82 -9.10
N PRO A 45 0.87 10.08 -8.21
CA PRO A 45 1.53 9.03 -7.45
C PRO A 45 0.55 8.22 -6.59
N ILE A 46 0.75 6.91 -6.57
CA ILE A 46 -0.02 5.96 -5.78
C ILE A 46 0.82 5.48 -4.61
N VAL A 47 0.40 5.87 -3.41
CA VAL A 47 1.01 5.49 -2.14
C VAL A 47 0.11 4.49 -1.44
N LEU A 48 0.60 3.26 -1.22
CA LEU A 48 -0.16 2.25 -0.49
C LEU A 48 0.45 1.98 0.89
N TYR A 49 -0.40 1.94 1.90
CA TYR A 49 -0.03 1.46 3.21
C TYR A 49 0.35 -0.03 3.12
N VAL A 50 1.38 -0.48 3.86
CA VAL A 50 1.83 -1.88 3.86
C VAL A 50 0.72 -2.89 4.19
N ASN A 51 -0.34 -2.46 4.90
CA ASN A 51 -1.57 -3.21 5.16
C ASN A 51 -2.47 -3.27 3.91
N THR A 52 -1.92 -3.83 2.84
CA THR A 52 -2.55 -4.02 1.52
C THR A 52 -2.13 -5.37 0.94
N LEU A 53 -2.84 -5.93 -0.03
CA LEU A 53 -2.49 -7.18 -0.71
C LEU A 53 -1.19 -7.03 -1.53
N ALA A 54 -0.46 -8.13 -1.73
CA ALA A 54 0.75 -8.15 -2.57
C ALA A 54 0.46 -7.70 -4.02
N GLU A 55 -0.66 -8.14 -4.60
CA GLU A 55 -1.10 -7.74 -5.94
C GLU A 55 -1.37 -6.23 -6.05
N ALA A 56 -2.01 -5.62 -5.06
CA ALA A 56 -2.25 -4.18 -5.05
C ALA A 56 -0.94 -3.39 -4.88
N LYS A 57 0.05 -3.92 -4.15
CA LYS A 57 1.40 -3.31 -4.10
C LYS A 57 2.07 -3.25 -5.48
N ALA A 58 1.81 -4.21 -6.37
CA ALA A 58 2.37 -4.20 -7.72
C ALA A 58 1.85 -3.03 -8.58
N GLU A 59 0.74 -2.41 -8.20
CA GLU A 59 0.15 -1.28 -8.91
C GLU A 59 0.61 0.09 -8.38
N CYS A 60 1.22 0.14 -7.18
CA CYS A 60 1.63 1.38 -6.53
C CYS A 60 3.03 1.83 -6.92
N ASP A 61 3.30 3.13 -6.75
CA ASP A 61 4.62 3.70 -6.95
C ASP A 61 5.50 3.53 -5.71
N VAL A 62 4.90 3.61 -4.52
CA VAL A 62 5.61 3.45 -3.25
C VAL A 62 4.72 2.90 -2.15
N CYS A 63 5.29 2.04 -1.30
CA CYS A 63 4.65 1.60 -0.07
C CYS A 63 5.07 2.49 1.12
N CYS A 64 4.16 2.73 2.05
CA CYS A 64 4.45 3.39 3.32
C CYS A 64 3.96 2.59 4.52
N THR A 65 4.39 2.99 5.71
CA THR A 65 3.87 2.56 7.01
C THR A 65 3.36 3.78 7.78
N SER A 66 2.63 3.59 8.87
CA SER A 66 2.23 4.70 9.73
C SER A 66 3.43 5.51 10.27
N ALA A 67 4.61 4.90 10.41
CA ALA A 67 5.81 5.56 10.91
C ALA A 67 6.49 6.50 9.90
N ASN A 68 6.20 6.37 8.60
CA ASN A 68 6.87 7.14 7.55
C ASN A 68 5.93 7.70 6.47
N ALA A 69 4.61 7.52 6.58
CA ALA A 69 3.65 7.98 5.57
C ALA A 69 3.79 9.47 5.24
N VAL A 70 3.90 10.34 6.26
CA VAL A 70 4.11 11.78 6.09
C VAL A 70 5.39 12.05 5.29
N LYS A 71 6.53 11.52 5.74
CA LYS A 71 7.83 11.70 5.08
C LYS A 71 7.84 11.19 3.63
N ILE A 72 7.16 10.08 3.36
CA ILE A 72 7.04 9.54 2.00
C ILE A 72 6.23 10.48 1.13
N VAL A 73 5.04 10.92 1.59
CA VAL A 73 4.19 11.81 0.80
C VAL A 73 4.85 13.17 0.55
N GLU A 74 5.49 13.77 1.56
CA GLU A 74 6.25 15.03 1.41
C GLU A 74 7.44 14.90 0.45
N SER A 75 8.02 13.70 0.30
CA SER A 75 9.12 13.46 -0.63
C SER A 75 8.66 13.31 -2.09
N LEU A 76 7.36 13.14 -2.33
CA LEU A 76 6.80 13.09 -3.67
C LEU A 76 6.64 14.51 -4.20
N ASN A 77 7.21 14.76 -5.38
CA ASN A 77 7.06 16.04 -6.07
C ASN A 77 5.67 16.15 -6.73
N SER A 78 4.61 16.13 -5.92
CA SER A 78 3.22 16.15 -6.39
C SER A 78 2.28 16.78 -5.35
N ASP A 79 1.36 17.62 -5.80
CA ASP A 79 0.35 18.26 -4.95
C ASP A 79 -0.79 17.30 -4.54
N VAL A 80 -0.93 16.17 -5.23
CA VAL A 80 -1.99 15.19 -5.01
C VAL A 80 -1.39 13.80 -5.03
N VAL A 81 -1.82 12.95 -4.08
CA VAL A 81 -1.46 11.53 -4.05
C VAL A 81 -2.72 10.68 -3.94
N LEU A 82 -2.73 9.52 -4.57
CA LEU A 82 -3.71 8.48 -4.29
C LEU A 82 -3.19 7.66 -3.11
N PHE A 83 -3.95 7.64 -2.02
CA PHE A 83 -3.57 6.95 -0.78
C PHE A 83 -4.59 5.89 -0.39
N GLY A 84 -4.13 4.73 0.08
CA GLY A 84 -5.03 3.69 0.59
C GLY A 84 -4.34 2.58 1.39
N PRO A 85 -5.11 1.69 2.03
CA PRO A 85 -6.57 1.68 2.10
C PRO A 85 -7.12 2.45 3.32
N ASP A 86 -6.25 2.90 4.21
CA ASP A 86 -6.64 3.49 5.49
C ASP A 86 -6.98 4.99 5.34
N HIS A 87 -8.27 5.31 5.45
CA HIS A 87 -8.76 6.69 5.36
C HIS A 87 -8.27 7.58 6.50
N ASN A 88 -8.11 7.04 7.71
CA ASN A 88 -7.67 7.82 8.87
C ASN A 88 -6.19 8.17 8.74
N LEU A 89 -5.36 7.23 8.25
CA LEU A 89 -3.96 7.52 7.95
C LEU A 89 -3.85 8.54 6.81
N ALA A 90 -4.67 8.41 5.77
CA ALA A 90 -4.72 9.42 4.69
C ALA A 90 -5.08 10.80 5.23
N TRP A 91 -6.11 10.88 6.09
CA TRP A 91 -6.53 12.14 6.72
C TRP A 91 -5.43 12.75 7.59
N HIS A 92 -4.72 11.92 8.36
CA HIS A 92 -3.58 12.37 9.18
C HIS A 92 -2.44 12.92 8.32
N VAL A 93 -2.12 12.27 7.21
CA VAL A 93 -1.06 12.69 6.28
C VAL A 93 -1.42 13.95 5.50
N GLN A 94 -2.72 14.24 5.35
CA GLN A 94 -3.21 15.46 4.69
C GLN A 94 -3.07 16.72 5.56
N GLN A 95 -2.99 16.58 6.90
CA GLN A 95 -2.87 17.73 7.82
C GLN A 95 -1.51 18.40 7.71
#